data_AF-A0A6P3RMQ1-F1
#
_entry.id   AF-A0A6P3RMQ1-F1
#
_cell.length_a   1.000
_cell.length_b   1.000
_cell.length_c   1.000
_cell.angle_alpha   90.00
_cell.angle_beta   90.00
_cell.angle_gamma   90.00
#
_symmetry.space_group_name_H-M   'P 1'
#
loop_
_entity.id
_entity.type
_entity.pdbx_description
1 polymer ?
#
loop_
_entity_poly.entity_id
_entity_poly.type
_entity_poly.pdbx_seq_one_letter_code
_entity_poly.pdbx_strand_id
1 'polypeptide(L)'
;MALLELVRVLDEDPRVGAVGGDVRILNPLDSWVSFLSSLRYWVAFNVERACQSYFHCVSCISGPLGLYRNNLLQQFLEAWYNQKFLGTHCTFGDDRHLTNRMLSMGYATKYTSRSRCYSETPASFLRWLSQQTRWSKSYFREWLYNALWWHRHHAWMTYEAVVSGLFPFFVAATVLRLFYAGRPWALLWVLLCVQGVALAKAAFAAWLRGSARMLLLSLYAPLYMGGLLPAKFLALVTMNQSGWGTSGRRKLAANYIPLLPLALWALLLLGGLVRSVAQEAQADWSGPSRAAEAHHLAAGAGAYVGYWALMLTLYWVGVRRLCRRRAGGYRVQV
;
A
#
# COMPACT_ATOMS: atom_id res chain seq x y z
N MET A 1 28.59 -5.95 -6.81
CA MET A 1 27.65 -7.07 -6.57
C MET A 1 26.21 -6.74 -6.95
N ALA A 2 25.54 -5.74 -6.34
CA ALA A 2 24.13 -5.44 -6.64
C ALA A 2 23.85 -5.04 -8.11
N LEU A 3 24.69 -4.19 -8.71
CA LEU A 3 24.56 -3.81 -10.12
C LEU A 3 24.80 -4.98 -11.08
N LEU A 4 25.81 -5.81 -10.81
CA LEU A 4 26.15 -6.96 -11.64
C LEU A 4 25.00 -7.96 -11.76
N GLU A 5 24.25 -8.16 -10.68
CA GLU A 5 23.05 -9.00 -10.70
C GLU A 5 21.96 -8.42 -11.62
N LEU A 6 21.74 -7.10 -11.60
CA LEU A 6 20.77 -6.46 -12.51
C LEU A 6 21.22 -6.57 -13.97
N VAL A 7 22.51 -6.36 -14.24
CA VAL A 7 23.10 -6.54 -15.58
C VAL A 7 22.89 -7.96 -16.07
N ARG A 8 23.18 -8.96 -15.21
CA ARG A 8 22.97 -10.38 -15.53
C ARG A 8 21.53 -10.69 -15.93
N VAL A 9 20.54 -10.19 -15.17
CA VAL A 9 19.12 -10.42 -15.49
C VAL A 9 18.73 -9.82 -16.84
N LEU A 10 19.32 -8.67 -17.21
CA LEU A 10 19.11 -8.10 -18.55
C LEU A 10 19.80 -8.98 -19.60
N ASP A 11 21.08 -9.27 -19.46
CA ASP A 11 21.88 -9.99 -20.46
C ASP A 11 21.37 -11.42 -20.75
N GLU A 12 20.75 -12.07 -19.76
CA GLU A 12 20.15 -13.40 -19.93
C GLU A 12 18.93 -13.43 -20.88
N ASP A 13 18.22 -12.31 -21.08
CA ASP A 13 17.06 -12.25 -21.96
C ASP A 13 16.95 -10.89 -22.70
N PRO A 14 17.16 -10.85 -24.03
CA PRO A 14 17.08 -9.62 -24.81
C PRO A 14 15.67 -9.01 -24.83
N ARG A 15 14.63 -9.78 -24.50
CA ARG A 15 13.24 -9.29 -24.39
C ARG A 15 12.98 -8.55 -23.08
N VAL A 16 13.88 -8.64 -22.09
CA VAL A 16 13.78 -7.86 -20.85
C VAL A 16 14.38 -6.49 -21.07
N GLY A 17 13.51 -5.48 -21.07
CA GLY A 17 13.91 -4.09 -21.27
C GLY A 17 14.34 -3.39 -19.99
N ALA A 18 13.87 -3.86 -18.83
CA ALA A 18 14.19 -3.26 -17.54
C ALA A 18 14.08 -4.25 -16.37
N VAL A 19 14.85 -4.00 -15.32
CA VAL A 19 14.88 -4.81 -14.09
C VAL A 19 14.97 -3.94 -12.84
N GLY A 20 14.23 -4.30 -11.79
CA GLY A 20 14.32 -3.69 -10.46
C GLY A 20 14.92 -4.61 -9.40
N GLY A 21 15.41 -4.04 -8.31
CA GLY A 21 15.88 -4.79 -7.13
C GLY A 21 14.97 -4.65 -5.90
N ASP A 22 15.34 -5.34 -4.82
CA ASP A 22 14.68 -5.34 -3.51
C ASP A 22 14.99 -4.04 -2.75
N VAL A 23 14.00 -3.15 -2.67
CA VAL A 23 14.12 -1.91 -1.88
C VAL A 23 13.63 -2.17 -0.47
N ARG A 24 14.53 -2.01 0.50
CA ARG A 24 14.24 -2.18 1.93
C ARG A 24 14.15 -0.84 2.64
N ILE A 25 13.40 -0.79 3.73
CA ILE A 25 13.33 0.40 4.57
C ILE A 25 14.57 0.49 5.46
N LEU A 26 15.28 1.61 5.37
CA LEU A 26 16.50 1.89 6.13
C LEU A 26 16.22 2.19 7.61
N ASN A 27 15.09 2.86 7.89
CA ASN A 27 14.79 3.44 9.19
C ASN A 27 13.58 2.80 9.90
N PRO A 28 13.44 1.45 9.96
CA PRO A 28 12.23 0.80 10.45
C PRO A 28 11.93 1.05 11.93
N LEU A 29 12.94 1.49 12.70
CA LEU A 29 12.82 1.72 14.15
C LEU A 29 12.56 3.19 14.53
N ASP A 30 12.43 4.10 13.55
CA ASP A 30 12.17 5.52 13.84
C ASP A 30 10.74 5.78 14.37
N SER A 31 9.78 4.95 13.96
CA SER A 31 8.37 5.11 14.33
C SER A 31 7.58 3.84 14.02
N TRP A 32 6.37 3.75 14.57
CA TRP A 32 5.41 2.69 14.24
C TRP A 32 5.03 2.69 12.74
N VAL A 33 4.88 3.86 12.11
CA VAL A 33 4.57 3.98 10.68
C VAL A 33 5.72 3.47 9.82
N SER A 34 6.96 3.82 10.17
CA SER A 34 8.15 3.34 9.47
C SER A 34 8.32 1.83 9.63
N PHE A 35 8.08 1.31 10.84
CA PHE A 35 8.11 -0.11 11.12
C PHE A 35 7.11 -0.89 10.26
N LEU A 36 5.84 -0.50 10.29
CA LEU A 36 4.79 -1.18 9.51
C LEU A 36 5.02 -1.01 7.99
N SER A 37 5.55 0.14 7.57
CA SER A 37 5.99 0.33 6.18
C SER A 37 7.08 -0.66 5.79
N SER A 38 8.04 -0.95 6.69
CA SER A 38 9.09 -1.94 6.41
C SER A 38 8.55 -3.35 6.18
N LEU A 39 7.53 -3.76 6.95
CA LEU A 39 6.86 -5.04 6.77
C LEU A 39 6.07 -5.07 5.45
N ARG A 40 5.32 -4.01 5.15
CA ARG A 40 4.56 -3.87 3.89
C ARG A 40 5.47 -3.86 2.67
N TYR A 41 6.61 -3.20 2.75
CA TYR A 41 7.62 -3.16 1.69
C TYR A 41 8.15 -4.55 1.38
N TRP A 42 8.45 -5.34 2.41
CA TRP A 42 8.91 -6.72 2.19
C TRP A 42 7.89 -7.52 1.38
N VAL A 43 6.59 -7.44 1.70
CA VAL A 43 5.53 -8.09 0.92
C VAL A 43 5.43 -7.51 -0.49
N ALA A 44 5.54 -6.19 -0.64
CA ALA A 44 5.49 -5.54 -1.95
C ALA A 44 6.57 -6.08 -2.89
N PHE A 45 7.82 -6.15 -2.44
CA PHE A 45 8.93 -6.59 -3.29
C PHE A 45 9.01 -8.12 -3.41
N ASN A 46 8.92 -8.85 -2.30
CA ASN A 46 9.22 -10.28 -2.28
C ASN A 46 8.01 -11.18 -2.57
N VAL A 47 6.80 -10.61 -2.61
CA VAL A 47 5.57 -11.33 -3.02
C VAL A 47 4.99 -10.69 -4.28
N GLU A 48 4.59 -9.42 -4.21
CA GLU A 48 3.84 -8.77 -5.29
C GLU A 48 4.73 -8.56 -6.54
N ARG A 49 5.91 -7.95 -6.40
CA ARG A 49 6.85 -7.74 -7.53
C ARG A 49 7.50 -9.03 -8.00
N ALA A 50 7.80 -9.96 -7.10
CA ALA A 50 8.29 -11.29 -7.47
C ALA A 50 7.27 -12.03 -8.37
N CYS A 51 5.98 -12.00 -8.01
CA CYS A 51 4.92 -12.57 -8.83
C CYS A 51 4.78 -11.86 -10.18
N GLN A 52 4.78 -10.53 -10.21
CA GLN A 52 4.77 -9.79 -11.48
C GLN A 52 5.98 -10.11 -12.36
N SER A 53 7.16 -10.30 -11.77
CA SER A 53 8.38 -10.66 -12.51
C SER A 53 8.32 -12.05 -13.11
N TYR A 54 7.66 -12.99 -12.44
CA TYR A 54 7.40 -14.32 -13.01
C TYR A 54 6.59 -14.19 -14.31
N PHE A 55 5.62 -13.28 -14.35
CA PHE A 55 4.81 -12.97 -15.54
C PHE A 55 5.38 -11.85 -16.42
N HIS A 56 6.65 -11.46 -16.23
CA HIS A 56 7.35 -10.46 -17.05
C HIS A 56 6.71 -9.06 -17.08
N CYS A 57 5.87 -8.74 -16.11
CA CYS A 57 4.98 -7.58 -16.13
C CYS A 57 5.10 -6.71 -14.86
N VAL A 58 6.33 -6.52 -14.35
CA VAL A 58 6.56 -5.61 -13.21
C VAL A 58 6.07 -4.20 -13.57
N SER A 59 4.96 -3.78 -12.96
CA SER A 59 4.28 -2.53 -13.33
C SER A 59 4.99 -1.25 -12.86
N CYS A 60 5.99 -1.39 -11.99
CA CYS A 60 6.76 -0.26 -11.48
C CYS A 60 8.12 -0.77 -10.95
N ILE A 61 9.17 -0.54 -11.72
CA ILE A 61 10.55 -0.65 -11.24
C ILE A 61 10.83 0.56 -10.37
N SER A 62 11.19 0.33 -9.12
CA SER A 62 11.30 1.40 -8.14
C SER A 62 12.53 2.26 -8.38
N GLY A 63 12.36 3.58 -8.34
CA GLY A 63 13.44 4.54 -8.59
C GLY A 63 14.76 4.32 -7.81
N PRO A 64 14.76 3.87 -6.54
CA PRO A 64 16.00 3.66 -5.80
C PRO A 64 16.94 2.58 -6.36
N LEU A 65 16.41 1.60 -7.09
CA LEU A 65 17.20 0.50 -7.64
C LEU A 65 16.50 -0.11 -8.86
N GLY A 66 16.84 0.43 -10.03
CA GLY A 66 16.37 -0.03 -11.33
C GLY A 66 17.41 0.14 -12.42
N LEU A 67 17.39 -0.73 -13.42
CA LEU A 67 18.26 -0.70 -14.58
C LEU A 67 17.42 -0.89 -15.85
N TYR A 68 17.71 -0.09 -16.88
CA TYR A 68 16.99 -0.07 -18.15
C TYR A 68 17.98 -0.19 -19.30
N ARG A 69 17.59 -0.89 -20.37
CA ARG A 69 18.37 -0.95 -21.61
C ARG A 69 18.38 0.42 -22.29
N ASN A 70 19.57 0.99 -22.47
CA ASN A 70 19.70 2.36 -23.01
C ASN A 70 19.14 2.47 -24.44
N ASN A 71 19.45 1.53 -25.32
CA ASN A 71 18.96 1.52 -26.71
C ASN A 71 17.41 1.51 -26.82
N LEU A 72 16.71 0.99 -25.81
CA LEU A 72 15.25 1.02 -25.72
C LEU A 72 14.76 2.33 -25.12
N LEU A 73 15.39 2.77 -24.03
CA LEU A 73 15.05 4.00 -23.31
C LEU A 73 15.16 5.24 -24.21
N GLN A 74 16.18 5.31 -25.06
CA GLN A 74 16.36 6.42 -26.01
C GLN A 74 15.18 6.59 -26.99
N GLN A 75 14.42 5.53 -27.26
CA GLN A 75 13.27 5.58 -28.19
C GLN A 75 12.07 6.35 -27.64
N PHE A 76 11.99 6.53 -26.31
CA PHE A 76 10.86 7.19 -25.68
C PHE A 76 11.25 8.20 -24.59
N LEU A 77 12.54 8.53 -24.47
CA LEU A 77 13.05 9.42 -23.42
C LEU A 77 12.37 10.78 -23.43
N GLU A 78 12.22 11.39 -24.62
CA GLU A 78 11.56 12.68 -24.75
C GLU A 78 10.07 12.63 -24.39
N ALA A 79 9.37 11.58 -24.83
CA ALA A 79 7.96 11.36 -24.49
C ALA A 79 7.77 11.11 -22.98
N TRP A 80 8.71 10.42 -22.34
CA TRP A 80 8.72 10.22 -20.89
C TRP A 80 8.98 11.53 -20.13
N TYR A 81 9.96 12.32 -20.56
CA TYR A 81 10.32 13.58 -19.90
C TYR A 81 9.20 14.62 -20.01
N ASN A 82 8.57 14.70 -21.18
CA ASN A 82 7.49 15.64 -21.47
C ASN A 82 6.10 15.07 -21.13
N GLN A 83 6.01 14.09 -20.23
CA GLN A 83 4.74 13.48 -19.85
C GLN A 83 3.72 14.54 -19.42
N LYS A 84 2.55 14.53 -20.08
CA LYS A 84 1.38 15.33 -19.68
C LYS A 84 0.19 14.43 -19.44
N PHE A 85 -0.62 14.75 -18.44
CA PHE A 85 -1.93 14.17 -18.21
C PHE A 85 -2.96 15.28 -18.19
N LEU A 86 -4.02 15.15 -19.01
CA LEU A 86 -5.07 16.17 -19.15
C LEU A 86 -4.48 17.60 -19.31
N GLY A 87 -3.45 17.75 -20.14
CA GLY A 87 -2.77 19.02 -20.41
C GLY A 87 -1.70 19.45 -19.40
N THR A 88 -1.65 18.85 -18.21
CA THR A 88 -0.71 19.24 -17.13
C THR A 88 0.56 18.40 -17.16
N HIS A 89 1.73 19.03 -17.05
CA HIS A 89 3.00 18.31 -16.92
C HIS A 89 3.07 17.52 -15.61
N CYS A 90 3.49 16.25 -15.73
CA CYS A 90 3.60 15.33 -14.60
C CYS A 90 4.97 15.47 -13.93
N THR A 91 4.98 15.85 -12.66
CA THR A 91 6.21 16.17 -11.88
C THR A 91 6.64 15.07 -10.91
N PHE A 92 5.91 13.95 -10.86
CA PHE A 92 6.18 12.82 -9.99
C PHE A 92 5.67 11.52 -10.61
N GLY A 93 6.26 10.40 -10.20
CA GLY A 93 5.90 9.06 -10.70
C GLY A 93 6.72 8.63 -11.91
N ASP A 94 7.87 9.25 -12.11
CA ASP A 94 8.75 9.05 -13.27
C ASP A 94 9.18 7.59 -13.41
N ASP A 95 9.40 6.90 -12.29
CA ASP A 95 9.81 5.49 -12.26
C ASP A 95 8.70 4.56 -12.78
N ARG A 96 7.46 4.78 -12.34
CA ARG A 96 6.29 4.07 -12.86
C ARG A 96 6.04 4.39 -14.32
N HIS A 97 6.13 5.67 -14.71
CA HIS A 97 5.94 6.06 -16.10
C HIS A 97 7.00 5.45 -17.01
N LEU A 98 8.28 5.46 -16.59
CA LEU A 98 9.39 4.86 -17.33
C LEU A 98 9.16 3.34 -17.53
N THR A 99 8.73 2.65 -16.48
CA THR A 99 8.36 1.22 -16.54
C THR A 99 7.20 1.01 -17.51
N ASN A 100 6.19 1.87 -17.44
CA ASN A 100 4.99 1.80 -18.26
C ASN A 100 5.31 2.00 -19.75
N ARG A 101 6.21 2.93 -20.08
CA ARG A 101 6.70 3.13 -21.45
C ARG A 101 7.48 1.91 -21.97
N MET A 102 8.30 1.28 -21.14
CA MET A 102 8.98 0.02 -21.52
C MET A 102 7.96 -1.08 -21.85
N LEU A 103 6.94 -1.26 -21.00
CA LEU A 103 5.84 -2.19 -21.24
C LEU A 103 5.05 -1.83 -22.51
N SER A 104 4.84 -0.55 -22.80
CA SER A 104 4.11 -0.12 -24.01
C SER A 104 4.78 -0.60 -25.31
N MET A 105 6.11 -0.73 -25.30
CA MET A 105 6.89 -1.28 -26.41
C MET A 105 6.89 -2.80 -26.49
N GLY A 106 6.18 -3.49 -25.59
CA GLY A 106 6.10 -4.96 -25.54
C GLY A 106 7.28 -5.65 -24.87
N TYR A 107 8.21 -4.90 -24.26
CA TYR A 107 9.34 -5.49 -23.55
C TYR A 107 8.95 -5.94 -22.14
N ALA A 108 9.57 -7.04 -21.71
CA ALA A 108 9.42 -7.58 -20.37
C ALA A 108 10.09 -6.67 -19.33
N THR A 109 9.49 -6.62 -18.14
CA THR A 109 10.04 -5.94 -16.97
C THR A 109 10.14 -6.92 -15.81
N LYS A 110 11.32 -7.00 -15.19
CA LYS A 110 11.65 -8.02 -14.17
C LYS A 110 12.03 -7.42 -12.82
N TYR A 111 12.11 -8.29 -11.82
CA TYR A 111 12.59 -8.00 -10.48
C TYR A 111 13.53 -9.12 -10.00
N THR A 112 14.59 -8.76 -9.26
CA THR A 112 15.47 -9.72 -8.58
C THR A 112 15.64 -9.36 -7.11
N SER A 113 15.45 -10.34 -6.23
CA SER A 113 15.64 -10.19 -4.78
C SER A 113 17.11 -10.25 -4.33
N ARG A 114 18.01 -10.59 -5.27
CA ARG A 114 19.46 -10.70 -5.05
C ARG A 114 20.17 -9.34 -5.11
N SER A 115 19.57 -8.36 -5.78
CA SER A 115 20.04 -6.97 -5.77
C SER A 115 19.22 -6.17 -4.77
N ARG A 116 19.88 -5.49 -3.82
CA ARG A 116 19.22 -4.84 -2.68
C ARG A 116 19.70 -3.41 -2.51
N CYS A 117 18.78 -2.52 -2.16
CA CYS A 117 19.11 -1.17 -1.68
C CYS A 117 18.25 -0.81 -0.47
N TYR A 118 18.63 0.27 0.21
CA TYR A 118 17.90 0.79 1.35
C TYR A 118 17.42 2.22 1.06
N SER A 119 16.15 2.49 1.38
CA SER A 119 15.54 3.82 1.28
C SER A 119 14.92 4.19 2.62
N GLU A 120 14.98 5.48 2.96
CA GLU A 120 14.23 6.02 4.09
C GLU A 120 12.73 6.09 3.75
N THR A 121 11.88 5.90 4.76
CA THR A 121 10.44 6.18 4.71
C THR A 121 10.08 7.28 5.72
N PRO A 122 9.04 8.09 5.47
CA PRO A 122 8.61 9.09 6.44
C PRO A 122 8.21 8.47 7.79
N ALA A 123 8.80 8.96 8.88
CA ALA A 123 8.50 8.51 10.23
C ALA A 123 7.23 9.16 10.84
N SER A 124 6.74 10.26 10.24
CA SER A 124 5.51 10.93 10.66
C SER A 124 4.33 10.46 9.81
N PHE A 125 3.19 10.17 10.45
CA PHE A 125 1.98 9.71 9.79
C PHE A 125 1.49 10.64 8.68
N LEU A 126 1.43 11.96 8.91
CA LEU A 126 0.96 12.92 7.90
C LEU A 126 1.88 12.98 6.68
N ARG A 127 3.20 12.93 6.91
CA ARG A 127 4.19 12.91 5.82
C ARG A 127 4.13 11.61 5.04
N TRP A 128 3.95 10.49 5.74
CA TRP A 128 3.74 9.18 5.13
C TRP A 128 2.47 9.18 4.29
N LEU A 129 1.35 9.66 4.82
CA LEU A 129 0.08 9.73 4.09
C LEU A 129 0.20 10.62 2.85
N SER A 130 0.84 11.79 2.95
CA SER A 130 1.12 12.66 1.81
C SER A 130 1.92 11.93 0.71
N GLN A 131 2.95 11.17 1.09
CA GLN A 131 3.72 10.37 0.16
C GLN A 131 2.86 9.28 -0.51
N GLN A 132 2.02 8.58 0.26
CA GLN A 132 1.15 7.52 -0.25
C GLN A 132 0.04 8.05 -1.17
N THR A 133 -0.52 9.23 -0.87
CA THR A 133 -1.45 9.93 -1.76
C THR A 133 -0.77 10.25 -3.08
N ARG A 134 0.46 10.79 -3.06
CA ARG A 134 1.23 11.08 -4.28
C ARG A 134 1.51 9.82 -5.11
N TRP A 135 1.88 8.72 -4.47
CA TRP A 135 2.06 7.43 -5.17
C TRP A 135 0.76 6.90 -5.75
N SER A 136 -0.36 7.12 -5.08
CA SER A 136 -1.69 6.73 -5.56
C SER A 136 -2.14 7.60 -6.74
N LYS A 137 -1.82 8.90 -6.76
CA LYS A 137 -2.08 9.79 -7.92
C LYS A 137 -1.37 9.30 -9.17
N SER A 138 -0.06 9.06 -9.06
CA SER A 138 0.73 8.48 -10.15
C SER A 138 0.21 7.10 -10.53
N TYR A 139 -0.31 6.31 -9.57
CA TYR A 139 -0.82 4.97 -9.86
C TYR A 139 -2.04 5.04 -10.76
N PHE A 140 -3.05 5.84 -10.41
CA PHE A 140 -4.25 5.97 -11.21
C PHE A 140 -3.97 6.53 -12.62
N ARG A 141 -3.08 7.51 -12.71
CA ARG A 141 -2.64 8.03 -14.01
C ARG A 141 -1.99 6.93 -14.86
N GLU A 142 -0.98 6.25 -14.32
CA GLU A 142 -0.28 5.22 -15.07
C GLU A 142 -1.17 4.01 -15.35
N TRP A 143 -2.14 3.70 -14.49
CA TRP A 143 -3.13 2.64 -14.70
C TRP A 143 -3.96 2.89 -15.96
N LEU A 144 -4.39 4.14 -16.20
CA LEU A 144 -5.11 4.51 -17.44
C LEU A 144 -4.24 4.35 -18.69
N TYR A 145 -2.97 4.78 -18.63
CA TYR A 145 -2.03 4.56 -19.74
C TYR A 145 -1.75 3.08 -19.95
N ASN A 146 -1.49 2.35 -18.87
CA ASN A 146 -1.15 0.94 -18.88
C ASN A 146 -2.24 0.07 -19.51
N ALA A 147 -3.51 0.45 -19.30
CA ALA A 147 -4.67 -0.23 -19.88
C ALA A 147 -4.64 -0.30 -21.42
N LEU A 148 -3.97 0.65 -22.08
CA LEU A 148 -3.88 0.70 -23.55
C LEU A 148 -3.04 -0.45 -24.14
N TRP A 149 -2.23 -1.14 -23.34
CA TRP A 149 -1.34 -2.21 -23.82
C TRP A 149 -1.38 -3.51 -23.01
N TRP A 150 -2.42 -3.72 -22.19
CA TRP A 150 -2.61 -5.00 -21.48
C TRP A 150 -2.61 -6.22 -22.42
N HIS A 151 -3.18 -6.08 -23.62
CA HIS A 151 -3.22 -7.13 -24.64
C HIS A 151 -1.83 -7.56 -25.15
N ARG A 152 -0.78 -6.77 -24.90
CA ARG A 152 0.60 -7.08 -25.30
C ARG A 152 1.35 -7.92 -24.28
N HIS A 153 0.76 -8.18 -23.12
CA HIS A 153 1.40 -8.82 -21.97
C HIS A 153 0.56 -9.98 -21.44
N HIS A 154 1.14 -10.74 -20.52
CA HIS A 154 0.45 -11.86 -19.88
C HIS A 154 -0.84 -11.40 -19.16
N ALA A 155 -1.90 -12.21 -19.21
CA ALA A 155 -3.21 -11.88 -18.64
C ALA A 155 -3.18 -11.55 -17.13
N TRP A 156 -2.16 -12.03 -16.42
CA TRP A 156 -1.89 -11.67 -15.02
C TRP A 156 -1.77 -10.16 -14.81
N MET A 157 -1.15 -9.44 -15.75
CA MET A 157 -1.00 -7.99 -15.71
C MET A 157 -2.36 -7.30 -15.66
N THR A 158 -3.28 -7.71 -16.54
CA THR A 158 -4.66 -7.21 -16.59
C THR A 158 -5.39 -7.53 -15.29
N TYR A 159 -5.31 -8.78 -14.83
CA TYR A 159 -5.94 -9.23 -13.59
C TYR A 159 -5.47 -8.40 -12.39
N GLU A 160 -4.16 -8.26 -12.21
CA GLU A 160 -3.58 -7.52 -11.08
C GLU A 160 -3.93 -6.04 -11.17
N ALA A 161 -3.86 -5.43 -12.35
CA ALA A 161 -4.22 -4.02 -12.52
C ALA A 161 -5.70 -3.75 -12.23
N VAL A 162 -6.61 -4.62 -12.69
CA VAL A 162 -8.06 -4.49 -12.42
C VAL A 162 -8.36 -4.67 -10.94
N VAL A 163 -7.80 -5.71 -10.30
CA VAL A 163 -7.99 -5.96 -8.86
C VAL A 163 -7.40 -4.81 -8.04
N SER A 164 -6.14 -4.45 -8.25
CA SER A 164 -5.46 -3.37 -7.50
C SER A 164 -6.13 -2.00 -7.71
N GLY A 165 -6.68 -1.76 -8.91
CA GLY A 165 -7.39 -0.54 -9.28
C GLY A 165 -8.79 -0.43 -8.69
N LEU A 166 -9.60 -1.50 -8.80
CA LEU A 166 -11.04 -1.44 -8.47
C LEU A 166 -11.39 -1.98 -7.08
N PHE A 167 -10.70 -3.03 -6.61
CA PHE A 167 -11.01 -3.69 -5.33
C PHE A 167 -11.08 -2.74 -4.13
N PRO A 168 -10.19 -1.72 -3.98
CA PRO A 168 -10.30 -0.78 -2.88
C PRO A 168 -11.65 -0.06 -2.82
N PHE A 169 -12.22 0.31 -3.97
CA PHE A 169 -13.50 1.03 -4.03
C PHE A 169 -14.68 0.12 -3.69
N PHE A 170 -14.64 -1.14 -4.12
CA PHE A 170 -15.62 -2.15 -3.69
C PHE A 170 -15.58 -2.38 -2.18
N VAL A 171 -14.38 -2.47 -1.60
CA VAL A 171 -14.20 -2.58 -0.14
C VAL A 171 -14.77 -1.35 0.57
N ALA A 172 -14.48 -0.14 0.09
CA ALA A 172 -15.01 1.09 0.68
C ALA A 172 -16.55 1.13 0.64
N ALA A 173 -17.16 0.82 -0.51
CA ALA A 173 -18.61 0.77 -0.65
C ALA A 173 -19.23 -0.29 0.26
N THR A 174 -18.60 -1.46 0.38
CA THR A 174 -19.06 -2.55 1.25
C THR A 174 -19.00 -2.16 2.72
N VAL A 175 -17.89 -1.54 3.16
CA VAL A 175 -17.75 -1.03 4.53
C VAL A 175 -18.82 0.01 4.83
N LEU A 176 -19.01 1.01 3.95
CA LEU A 176 -20.06 2.02 4.14
C LEU A 176 -21.45 1.37 4.21
N ARG A 177 -21.78 0.45 3.30
CA ARG A 177 -23.06 -0.28 3.33
C ARG A 177 -23.28 -0.99 4.67
N LEU A 178 -22.26 -1.68 5.18
CA LEU A 178 -22.36 -2.41 6.45
C LEU A 178 -22.47 -1.47 7.66
N PHE A 179 -21.82 -0.31 7.61
CA PHE A 179 -21.95 0.72 8.64
C PHE A 179 -23.35 1.35 8.71
N TYR A 180 -24.05 1.40 7.58
CA TYR A 180 -25.43 1.93 7.51
C TYR A 180 -26.50 0.83 7.55
N ALA A 181 -26.12 -0.44 7.69
CA ALA A 181 -27.05 -1.57 7.73
C ALA A 181 -27.90 -1.61 9.02
N GLY A 182 -27.51 -0.87 10.07
CA GLY A 182 -28.30 -0.76 11.29
C GLY A 182 -28.21 -1.99 12.20
N ARG A 183 -27.14 -2.79 12.07
CA ARG A 183 -26.98 -4.04 12.83
C ARG A 183 -25.58 -4.08 13.46
N PRO A 184 -25.46 -4.10 14.80
CA PRO A 184 -24.17 -4.19 15.49
C PRO A 184 -23.35 -5.42 15.05
N TRP A 185 -24.03 -6.53 14.74
CA TRP A 185 -23.39 -7.73 14.21
C TRP A 185 -22.67 -7.49 12.89
N ALA A 186 -23.25 -6.70 11.98
CA ALA A 186 -22.63 -6.38 10.69
C ALA A 186 -21.33 -5.57 10.85
N LEU A 187 -21.29 -4.66 11.82
CA LEU A 187 -20.11 -3.88 12.16
C LEU A 187 -18.99 -4.77 12.71
N LEU A 188 -19.30 -5.59 13.71
CA LEU A 188 -18.34 -6.52 14.29
C LEU A 188 -17.82 -7.50 13.25
N TRP A 189 -18.70 -8.01 12.40
CA TRP A 189 -18.34 -8.93 11.33
C TRP A 189 -17.36 -8.31 10.34
N VAL A 190 -17.57 -7.06 9.90
CA VAL A 190 -16.63 -6.41 8.97
C VAL A 190 -15.25 -6.21 9.63
N LEU A 191 -15.21 -5.86 10.91
CA LEU A 191 -13.96 -5.66 11.65
C LEU A 191 -13.20 -6.99 11.78
N LEU A 192 -13.89 -8.07 12.12
CA LEU A 192 -13.33 -9.42 12.20
C LEU A 192 -12.84 -9.90 10.83
N CYS A 193 -13.60 -9.72 9.76
CA CYS A 193 -13.19 -10.11 8.41
C CYS A 193 -11.94 -9.34 7.94
N VAL A 194 -11.92 -8.01 8.12
CA VAL A 194 -10.76 -7.18 7.77
C VAL A 194 -9.52 -7.67 8.53
N GLN A 195 -9.66 -7.93 9.82
CA GLN A 195 -8.54 -8.35 10.65
C GLN A 195 -8.11 -9.79 10.35
N GLY A 196 -9.06 -10.69 10.09
CA GLY A 196 -8.79 -12.08 9.70
C GLY A 196 -8.01 -12.16 8.40
N VAL A 197 -8.42 -11.41 7.37
CA VAL A 197 -7.66 -11.32 6.11
C VAL A 197 -6.27 -10.73 6.33
N ALA A 198 -6.15 -9.69 7.17
CA ALA A 198 -4.87 -9.09 7.49
C ALA A 198 -3.93 -10.08 8.22
N LEU A 199 -4.47 -10.86 9.16
CA LEU A 199 -3.73 -11.89 9.89
C LEU A 199 -3.33 -13.04 8.95
N ALA A 200 -4.21 -13.49 8.07
CA ALA A 200 -3.89 -14.53 7.09
C ALA A 200 -2.75 -14.08 6.16
N LYS A 201 -2.80 -12.85 5.65
CA LYS A 201 -1.70 -12.26 4.87
C LYS A 201 -0.41 -12.16 5.67
N ALA A 202 -0.49 -11.76 6.93
CA ALA A 202 0.67 -11.65 7.82
C ALA A 202 1.29 -13.01 8.15
N ALA A 203 0.47 -14.05 8.37
CA ALA A 203 0.89 -15.42 8.61
C ALA A 203 1.56 -16.01 7.37
N PHE A 204 0.97 -15.84 6.19
CA PHE A 204 1.59 -16.24 4.92
C PHE A 204 2.95 -15.56 4.72
N ALA A 205 3.03 -14.26 4.98
CA ALA A 205 4.28 -13.52 4.89
C ALA A 205 5.31 -13.95 5.95
N ALA A 206 4.87 -14.34 7.15
CA ALA A 206 5.74 -14.88 8.20
C ALA A 206 6.33 -16.23 7.82
N TRP A 207 5.52 -17.11 7.24
CA TRP A 207 5.95 -18.39 6.71
C TRP A 207 6.97 -18.21 5.58
N LEU A 208 6.63 -17.41 4.57
CA LEU A 208 7.51 -17.19 3.41
C LEU A 208 8.84 -16.52 3.78
N ARG A 209 8.82 -15.60 4.76
CA ARG A 209 10.04 -14.92 5.25
C ARG A 209 10.84 -15.75 6.26
N GLY A 210 10.24 -16.78 6.86
CA GLY A 210 10.81 -17.47 8.02
C GLY A 210 10.94 -16.57 9.26
N SER A 211 10.03 -15.61 9.46
CA SER A 211 10.11 -14.66 10.57
C SER A 211 8.75 -14.32 11.16
N ALA A 212 8.52 -14.73 12.42
CA ALA A 212 7.31 -14.43 13.18
C ALA A 212 7.04 -12.92 13.34
N ARG A 213 8.07 -12.06 13.20
CA ARG A 213 7.90 -10.59 13.21
C ARG A 213 6.94 -10.10 12.14
N MET A 214 6.78 -10.83 11.04
CA MET A 214 5.81 -10.51 9.99
C MET A 214 4.37 -10.63 10.44
N LEU A 215 4.06 -11.33 11.54
CA LEU A 215 2.70 -11.35 12.10
C LEU A 215 2.22 -9.94 12.47
N LEU A 216 3.13 -9.05 12.86
CA LEU A 216 2.84 -7.64 13.13
C LEU A 216 2.42 -6.85 11.88
N LEU A 217 2.56 -7.41 10.66
CA LEU A 217 2.01 -6.81 9.44
C LEU A 217 0.49 -6.69 9.52
N SER A 218 -0.18 -7.55 10.29
CA SER A 218 -1.62 -7.48 10.52
C SER A 218 -2.08 -6.14 11.15
N LEU A 219 -1.19 -5.46 11.89
CA LEU A 219 -1.39 -4.10 12.40
C LEU A 219 -1.41 -3.02 11.31
N TYR A 220 -1.09 -3.37 10.06
CA TYR A 220 -1.19 -2.46 8.91
C TYR A 220 -2.63 -2.29 8.43
N ALA A 221 -3.57 -3.16 8.82
CA ALA A 221 -4.95 -3.08 8.33
C ALA A 221 -5.66 -1.77 8.69
N PRO A 222 -5.57 -1.23 9.92
CA PRO A 222 -6.15 0.09 10.23
C PRO A 222 -5.45 1.23 9.50
N LEU A 223 -4.13 1.15 9.29
CA LEU A 223 -3.41 2.13 8.46
C LEU A 223 -3.96 2.16 7.03
N TYR A 224 -4.24 0.99 6.49
CA TYR A 224 -4.82 0.87 5.16
C TYR A 224 -6.27 1.37 5.13
N MET A 225 -7.12 0.86 6.02
CA MET A 225 -8.56 1.15 6.03
C MET A 225 -8.90 2.56 6.47
N GLY A 226 -8.20 3.10 7.46
CA GLY A 226 -8.42 4.45 7.99
C GLY A 226 -7.59 5.53 7.30
N GLY A 227 -6.47 5.18 6.66
CA GLY A 227 -5.56 6.13 6.03
C GLY A 227 -5.52 6.03 4.51
N LEU A 228 -5.02 4.92 3.99
CA LEU A 228 -4.75 4.78 2.54
C LEU A 228 -6.01 4.72 1.70
N LEU A 229 -7.01 3.98 2.16
CA LEU A 229 -8.26 3.79 1.46
C LEU A 229 -8.97 5.13 1.19
N PRO A 230 -9.25 5.97 2.20
CA PRO A 230 -9.82 7.29 1.95
C PRO A 230 -8.88 8.19 1.12
N ALA A 231 -7.57 8.12 1.33
CA ALA A 231 -6.61 8.88 0.54
C ALA A 231 -6.59 8.52 -0.96
N LYS A 232 -7.02 7.31 -1.35
CA LYS A 232 -7.17 6.93 -2.76
C LYS A 232 -8.26 7.72 -3.47
N PHE A 233 -9.37 8.06 -2.80
CA PHE A 233 -10.42 8.90 -3.39
C PHE A 233 -9.90 10.30 -3.69
N LEU A 234 -9.19 10.90 -2.73
CA LEU A 234 -8.53 12.19 -2.96
C LEU A 234 -7.52 12.08 -4.11
N ALA A 235 -6.70 11.03 -4.14
CA ALA A 235 -5.74 10.83 -5.20
C ALA A 235 -6.38 10.71 -6.58
N LEU A 236 -7.53 10.04 -6.70
CA LEU A 236 -8.28 9.91 -7.94
C LEU A 236 -8.80 11.28 -8.43
N VAL A 237 -9.46 12.04 -7.55
CA VAL A 237 -10.00 13.37 -7.90
C VAL A 237 -8.88 14.38 -8.23
N THR A 238 -7.72 14.25 -7.58
CA THR A 238 -6.62 15.22 -7.68
C THR A 238 -5.41 14.70 -8.45
N MET A 239 -5.56 13.67 -9.28
CA MET A 239 -4.45 13.06 -10.02
C MET A 239 -3.83 13.99 -11.07
N ASN A 240 -4.56 15.02 -11.53
CA ASN A 240 -4.07 16.05 -12.46
C ASN A 240 -3.23 17.14 -11.77
N GLN A 241 -3.17 17.17 -10.43
CA GLN A 241 -2.38 18.17 -9.71
C GLN A 241 -0.90 17.77 -9.69
N SER A 242 -0.02 18.68 -10.13
CA SER A 242 1.44 18.51 -10.20
C SER A 242 2.19 19.00 -8.94
N GLY A 243 1.48 19.52 -7.94
CA GLY A 243 2.09 19.92 -6.67
C GLY A 243 2.67 18.73 -5.91
N TRP A 244 3.95 18.82 -5.52
CA TRP A 244 4.63 17.76 -4.77
C TRP A 244 4.02 17.51 -3.38
N GLY A 245 3.39 18.52 -2.77
CA GLY A 245 2.68 18.41 -1.49
C GLY A 245 3.56 18.04 -0.29
N THR A 246 4.85 17.78 -0.50
CA THR A 246 5.85 17.51 0.55
C THR A 246 7.12 18.28 0.19
N SER A 247 7.63 19.09 1.11
CA SER A 247 8.95 19.71 0.96
C SER A 247 10.05 18.64 0.93
N GLY A 248 11.17 18.95 0.27
CA GLY A 248 12.43 18.23 0.44
C GLY A 248 12.80 18.08 1.92
N ARG A 249 13.60 17.04 2.22
CA ARG A 249 13.82 16.35 3.52
C ARG A 249 14.04 17.22 4.78
N ARG A 250 14.18 18.55 4.67
CA ARG A 250 14.54 19.48 5.75
C ARG A 250 13.41 20.34 6.32
N LYS A 251 12.38 20.75 5.56
CA LYS A 251 11.28 21.55 6.11
C LYS A 251 10.02 20.70 6.31
N LEU A 252 9.51 20.68 7.54
CA LEU A 252 8.13 20.25 7.85
C LEU A 252 7.18 21.29 7.25
N ALA A 253 6.99 21.25 5.93
CA ALA A 253 5.83 21.88 5.34
C ALA A 253 4.63 21.05 5.79
N ALA A 254 3.82 21.62 6.68
CA ALA A 254 2.66 20.95 7.21
C ALA A 254 1.57 20.93 6.12
N ASN A 255 1.57 19.88 5.31
CA ASN A 255 0.50 19.64 4.35
C ASN A 255 -0.61 18.84 5.02
N TYR A 256 -1.72 19.51 5.30
CA TYR A 256 -2.90 18.91 5.93
C TYR A 256 -3.97 18.48 4.92
N ILE A 257 -3.76 18.71 3.61
CA ILE A 257 -4.72 18.28 2.57
C ILE A 257 -5.04 16.78 2.68
N PRO A 258 -4.08 15.88 2.98
CA PRO A 258 -4.39 14.46 3.15
C PRO A 258 -5.30 14.15 4.36
N LEU A 259 -5.53 15.07 5.30
CA LEU A 259 -6.49 14.87 6.40
C LEU A 259 -7.94 15.03 5.95
N LEU A 260 -8.22 15.81 4.91
CA LEU A 260 -9.58 16.01 4.42
C LEU A 260 -10.31 14.69 4.10
N PRO A 261 -9.75 13.77 3.28
CA PRO A 261 -10.42 12.51 3.01
C PRO A 261 -10.56 11.63 4.26
N LEU A 262 -9.63 11.73 5.22
CA LEU A 262 -9.69 11.00 6.49
C LEU A 262 -10.83 11.53 7.37
N ALA A 263 -10.98 12.84 7.48
CA ALA A 263 -12.07 13.47 8.23
C ALA A 263 -13.43 13.12 7.62
N LEU A 264 -13.56 13.23 6.28
CA LEU A 264 -14.79 12.84 5.58
C LEU A 264 -15.11 11.36 5.78
N TRP A 265 -14.11 10.49 5.67
CA TRP A 265 -14.26 9.05 5.91
C TRP A 265 -14.68 8.75 7.34
N ALA A 266 -14.04 9.39 8.32
CA ALA A 266 -14.41 9.25 9.73
C ALA A 266 -15.85 9.73 9.98
N LEU A 267 -16.26 10.86 9.41
CA LEU A 267 -17.62 11.38 9.52
C LEU A 267 -18.65 10.42 8.91
N LEU A 268 -18.37 9.83 7.75
CA LEU A 268 -19.25 8.84 7.13
C LEU A 268 -19.39 7.58 8.01
N LEU A 269 -18.28 7.06 8.54
CA LEU A 269 -18.32 5.90 9.42
C LEU A 269 -19.02 6.22 10.76
N LEU A 270 -18.77 7.39 11.34
CA LEU A 270 -19.44 7.86 12.55
C LEU A 270 -20.94 8.02 12.32
N GLY A 271 -21.36 8.56 11.17
CA GLY A 271 -22.77 8.67 10.82
C GLY A 271 -23.47 7.31 10.76
N GLY A 272 -22.86 6.32 10.12
CA GLY A 272 -23.37 4.94 10.10
C GLY A 272 -23.40 4.30 11.48
N LEU A 273 -22.35 4.50 12.29
CA LEU A 273 -22.28 4.00 13.65
C LEU A 273 -23.37 4.61 14.54
N VAL A 274 -23.53 5.94 14.54
CA VAL A 274 -24.57 6.65 15.30
C VAL A 274 -25.95 6.18 14.89
N ARG A 275 -26.21 6.02 13.59
CA ARG A 275 -27.47 5.46 13.08
C ARG A 275 -27.70 4.05 13.62
N SER A 276 -26.69 3.20 13.57
CA SER A 276 -26.80 1.81 14.06
C SER A 276 -27.08 1.77 15.56
N VAL A 277 -26.39 2.60 16.36
CA VAL A 277 -26.62 2.71 17.80
C VAL A 277 -28.01 3.25 18.10
N ALA A 278 -28.47 4.29 17.38
CA ALA A 278 -29.79 4.87 17.57
C ALA A 278 -30.92 3.87 17.26
N GLN A 279 -30.76 3.09 16.18
CA GLN A 279 -31.71 2.03 15.83
C GLN A 279 -31.72 0.92 16.89
N GLU A 280 -30.55 0.52 17.39
CA GLU A 280 -30.45 -0.52 18.40
C GLU A 280 -30.95 -0.08 19.77
N ALA A 281 -30.83 1.20 20.12
CA ALA A 281 -31.37 1.78 21.33
C ALA A 281 -32.91 1.79 21.36
N GLN A 282 -33.54 1.76 20.18
CA GLN A 282 -34.99 1.67 20.01
C GLN A 282 -35.47 0.23 19.82
N ALA A 283 -34.55 -0.74 19.71
CA ALA A 283 -34.89 -2.13 19.50
C ALA A 283 -35.33 -2.82 20.81
N ASP A 284 -36.29 -3.73 20.70
CA ASP A 284 -36.67 -4.59 21.82
C ASP A 284 -35.64 -5.72 21.99
N TRP A 285 -35.01 -5.75 23.17
CA TRP A 285 -33.98 -6.72 23.55
C TRP A 285 -34.52 -7.89 24.40
N SER A 286 -35.83 -7.95 24.65
CA SER A 286 -36.44 -8.96 25.52
C SER A 286 -36.55 -10.36 24.88
N GLY A 287 -36.37 -10.47 23.56
CA GLY A 287 -36.51 -11.72 22.83
C GLY A 287 -35.34 -12.71 23.01
N PRO A 288 -35.59 -14.04 23.04
CA PRO A 288 -34.54 -15.06 23.21
C PRO A 288 -33.51 -15.08 22.07
N SER A 289 -33.89 -14.70 20.85
CA SER A 289 -32.95 -14.55 19.72
C SER A 289 -31.96 -13.40 19.92
N ARG A 290 -32.40 -12.30 20.55
CA ARG A 290 -31.54 -11.14 20.85
C ARG A 290 -30.60 -11.41 22.02
N ALA A 291 -31.01 -12.22 22.99
CA ALA A 291 -30.11 -12.70 24.04
C ALA A 291 -28.95 -13.54 23.47
N ALA A 292 -29.24 -14.43 22.51
CA ALA A 292 -28.21 -15.17 21.79
C ALA A 292 -27.30 -14.26 20.94
N GLU A 293 -27.88 -13.26 20.25
CA GLU A 293 -27.12 -12.26 19.50
C GLU A 293 -26.17 -11.47 20.42
N ALA A 294 -26.64 -11.03 21.58
CA ALA A 294 -25.83 -10.33 22.58
C ALA A 294 -24.61 -11.16 23.03
N HIS A 295 -24.80 -12.46 23.25
CA HIS A 295 -23.72 -13.37 23.61
C HIS A 295 -22.66 -13.45 22.50
N HIS A 296 -23.07 -13.64 21.25
CA HIS A 296 -22.15 -13.68 20.11
C HIS A 296 -21.43 -12.35 19.86
N LEU A 297 -22.13 -11.22 20.03
CA LEU A 297 -21.56 -9.89 19.97
C LEU A 297 -20.49 -9.69 21.05
N ALA A 298 -20.78 -10.07 22.30
CA ALA A 298 -19.84 -9.97 23.41
C ALA A 298 -18.61 -10.85 23.17
N ALA A 299 -18.80 -12.11 22.75
CA ALA A 299 -17.72 -13.03 22.45
C ALA A 299 -16.83 -12.53 21.31
N GLY A 300 -17.43 -12.09 20.20
CA GLY A 300 -16.68 -11.58 19.05
C GLY A 300 -15.97 -10.25 19.35
N ALA A 301 -16.60 -9.34 20.11
CA ALA A 301 -15.97 -8.11 20.57
C ALA A 301 -14.81 -8.41 21.53
N GLY A 302 -14.98 -9.35 22.46
CA GLY A 302 -13.93 -9.82 23.35
C GLY A 302 -12.74 -10.41 22.59
N ALA A 303 -13.00 -11.25 21.60
CA ALA A 303 -11.96 -11.80 20.73
C ALA A 303 -11.23 -10.70 19.93
N TYR A 304 -11.95 -9.73 19.40
CA TYR A 304 -11.38 -8.60 18.67
C TYR A 304 -10.50 -7.72 19.57
N VAL A 305 -10.96 -7.38 20.77
CA VAL A 305 -10.19 -6.60 21.75
C VAL A 305 -8.97 -7.39 22.24
N GLY A 306 -9.13 -8.67 22.57
CA GLY A 306 -8.05 -9.55 22.99
C GLY A 306 -6.96 -9.67 21.92
N TYR A 307 -7.35 -9.78 20.65
CA TYR A 307 -6.43 -9.74 19.52
C TYR A 307 -5.61 -8.45 19.47
N TRP A 308 -6.24 -7.28 19.59
CA TRP A 308 -5.55 -6.00 19.58
C TRP A 308 -4.62 -5.84 20.78
N ALA A 309 -5.08 -6.22 21.98
CA ALA A 309 -4.26 -6.20 23.18
C ALA A 309 -3.00 -7.05 23.01
N LEU A 310 -3.14 -8.27 22.48
CA LEU A 310 -2.01 -9.17 22.19
C LEU A 310 -1.04 -8.54 21.17
N MET A 311 -1.54 -8.14 20.00
CA MET A 311 -0.67 -7.65 18.91
C MET A 311 0.03 -6.34 19.27
N LEU A 312 -0.65 -5.43 19.98
CA LEU A 312 -0.04 -4.21 20.48
C LEU A 312 1.02 -4.53 21.54
N THR A 313 0.76 -5.49 22.43
CA THR A 313 1.75 -5.93 23.42
C THR A 313 3.00 -6.51 22.75
N LEU A 314 2.83 -7.37 21.75
CA LEU A 314 3.95 -7.92 20.97
C LEU A 314 4.76 -6.81 20.27
N TYR A 315 4.09 -5.82 19.69
CA TYR A 315 4.75 -4.65 19.11
C TYR A 315 5.52 -3.84 20.16
N TRP A 316 4.89 -3.54 21.28
CA TRP A 316 5.48 -2.72 22.34
C TRP A 316 6.70 -3.37 22.97
N VAL A 317 6.60 -4.66 23.32
CA VAL A 317 7.68 -5.42 23.96
C VAL A 317 8.79 -5.74 22.97
N GLY A 318 8.45 -6.20 21.76
CA GLY A 318 9.42 -6.72 20.79
C GLY A 318 10.05 -5.68 19.86
N VAL A 319 9.40 -4.53 19.64
CA VAL A 319 9.81 -3.55 18.62
C VAL A 319 9.99 -2.16 19.20
N ARG A 320 9.01 -1.65 19.95
CA ARG A 320 9.05 -0.26 20.43
C ARG A 320 10.16 0.00 21.44
N ARG A 321 10.54 -1.00 22.24
CA ARG A 321 11.73 -0.90 23.11
C ARG A 321 13.03 -0.68 22.34
N LEU A 322 13.07 -1.08 21.06
CA LEU A 322 14.21 -0.90 20.16
C LEU A 322 14.12 0.39 19.34
N CYS A 323 13.00 1.12 19.41
CA CYS A 323 12.85 2.39 18.71
C CYS A 323 13.81 3.43 19.27
N ARG A 324 14.68 3.95 18.41
CA ARG A 324 15.66 4.99 18.78
C ARG A 324 15.01 6.37 18.60
N ARG A 325 15.16 7.27 19.57
CA ARG A 325 15.00 8.71 19.30
C ARG A 325 16.15 9.13 18.37
N ARG A 326 15.80 9.82 17.29
CA ARG A 326 16.69 10.23 16.19
C ARG A 326 17.92 10.96 16.74
N ALA A 327 19.12 10.38 16.58
CA ALA A 327 20.37 10.98 17.09
C ALA A 327 21.54 10.99 16.08
N GLY A 328 21.33 10.67 14.80
CA GLY A 328 22.40 10.71 13.79
C GLY A 328 22.12 9.89 12.54
N GLY A 329 23.09 9.86 11.61
CA GLY A 329 23.01 9.10 10.35
C GLY A 329 23.00 7.58 10.53
N TYR A 330 22.56 6.86 9.50
CA TYR A 330 22.49 5.39 9.51
C TYR A 330 23.81 4.80 9.03
N ARG A 331 24.38 3.85 9.78
CA ARG A 331 25.39 2.93 9.24
C ARG A 331 24.66 1.79 8.52
N VAL A 332 24.83 1.70 7.20
CA VAL A 332 24.42 0.53 6.43
C VAL A 332 25.51 -0.52 6.60
N GLN A 333 25.21 -1.62 7.30
CA GLN A 333 26.05 -2.82 7.23
C GLN A 333 25.68 -3.52 5.92
N VAL A 334 26.58 -3.45 4.94
CA VAL A 334 26.41 -4.03 3.59
C VAL A 334 26.76 -5.51 3.63
#